data_AF-A0A1V3XN09-F1
#
_entry.id   AF-A0A1V3XN09-F1
#
_cell.length_a   1.000
_cell.length_b   1.000
_cell.length_c   1.000
_cell.angle_alpha   90.00
_cell.angle_beta   90.00
_cell.angle_gamma   90.00
#
_symmetry.space_group_name_H-M   'P 1'
#
loop_
_entity.id
_entity.type
_entity.pdbx_description
1 polymer ?
#
loop_
_entity_poly.entity_id
_entity_poly.type
_entity_poly.pdbx_seq_one_letter_code
_entity_poly.pdbx_strand_id
1 'polypeptide(L)'
;MEHVPEPVGRDIADLLDGLDGTARAERAELIAWLLEQGITADEIRLANPPLLLATRRLIGDDGTYVSAREISETYGIDLALLQRVQRAIGLARVDDPDAAVHMRADGEAAATAQRFVELG
;
A
#
# COMPACT_ATOMS: atom_id res chain seq x y z
N MET A 1 -4.97 31.49 -20.12
CA MET A 1 -3.64 31.10 -19.65
C MET A 1 -3.65 29.59 -19.65
N GLU A 2 -3.12 28.99 -20.70
CA GLU A 2 -3.14 27.55 -20.94
C GLU A 2 -2.23 26.90 -19.90
N HIS A 3 -2.79 25.98 -19.10
CA HIS A 3 -2.03 25.22 -18.12
C HIS A 3 -1.13 24.26 -18.89
N VAL A 4 0.12 24.68 -19.12
CA VAL A 4 1.15 23.81 -19.68
C VAL A 4 1.49 22.79 -18.60
N PRO A 5 1.25 21.48 -18.80
CA PRO A 5 1.64 20.48 -17.84
C PRO A 5 3.17 20.46 -17.73
N GLU A 6 3.68 20.50 -16.50
CA GLU A 6 5.10 20.37 -16.18
C GLU A 6 5.65 19.05 -16.76
N PRO A 7 6.91 19.03 -17.24
CA PRO A 7 7.48 17.85 -17.87
C PRO A 7 7.70 16.74 -16.82
N VAL A 8 7.06 15.58 -17.03
CA VAL A 8 7.18 14.30 -16.29
C VAL A 8 8.57 13.66 -16.50
N GLY A 9 9.64 14.46 -16.49
CA GLY A 9 10.98 14.04 -16.95
C GLY A 9 11.95 13.65 -15.85
N ARG A 10 11.69 14.02 -14.58
CA ARG A 10 12.63 13.80 -13.48
C ARG A 10 12.19 12.73 -12.48
N ASP A 11 10.88 12.50 -12.35
CA ASP A 11 10.27 11.68 -11.28
C ASP A 11 10.16 10.19 -11.62
N ILE A 12 10.31 9.82 -12.89
CA ILE A 12 10.23 8.43 -13.35
C ILE A 12 11.59 7.84 -13.71
N ALA A 13 12.63 8.66 -13.80
CA ALA A 13 13.92 8.25 -14.35
C ALA A 13 14.60 7.18 -13.48
N ASP A 14 14.46 7.31 -12.17
CA ASP A 14 14.96 6.39 -11.15
C ASP A 14 14.12 5.10 -11.04
N LEU A 15 12.81 5.16 -11.33
CA LEU A 15 11.95 3.97 -11.44
C LEU A 15 12.32 3.06 -12.63
N LEU A 16 13.15 3.56 -13.54
CA LEU A 16 13.69 2.86 -14.70
C LEU A 16 15.16 2.41 -14.49
N ASP A 17 15.76 2.69 -13.33
CA ASP A 17 17.17 2.37 -13.09
C ASP A 17 17.45 0.87 -13.23
N GLY A 18 18.58 0.54 -13.86
CA GLY A 18 18.99 -0.84 -14.11
C GLY A 18 18.26 -1.54 -15.27
N LEU A 19 17.39 -0.83 -16.01
CA LEU A 19 16.73 -1.33 -17.22
C LEU A 19 17.27 -0.66 -18.48
N ASP A 20 17.51 -1.47 -19.52
CA ASP A 20 17.98 -1.06 -20.83
C ASP A 20 17.10 -1.61 -21.97
N GLY A 21 17.22 -1.00 -23.16
CA GLY A 21 16.57 -1.48 -24.38
C GLY A 21 15.05 -1.61 -24.27
N THR A 22 14.49 -2.70 -24.80
CA THR A 22 13.05 -2.97 -24.82
C THR A 22 12.44 -3.01 -23.41
N ALA A 23 13.14 -3.60 -22.44
CA ALA A 23 12.66 -3.69 -21.06
C ALA A 23 12.48 -2.30 -20.42
N ARG A 24 13.37 -1.35 -20.74
CA ARG A 24 13.24 0.05 -20.30
C ARG A 24 12.02 0.72 -20.93
N ALA A 25 11.80 0.51 -22.23
CA ALA A 25 10.67 1.08 -22.97
C ALA A 25 9.32 0.54 -22.44
N GLU A 26 9.19 -0.78 -22.31
CA GLU A 26 7.98 -1.42 -21.76
C GLU A 26 7.70 -0.96 -20.32
N ARG A 27 8.75 -0.82 -19.49
CA ARG A 27 8.57 -0.29 -18.13
C ARG A 27 8.10 1.17 -18.13
N ALA A 28 8.61 2.00 -19.04
CA ALA A 28 8.20 3.39 -19.13
C ALA A 28 6.70 3.52 -19.49
N GLU A 29 6.22 2.70 -20.43
CA GLU A 29 4.79 2.64 -20.79
C GLU A 29 3.93 2.19 -19.60
N LEU A 30 4.36 1.15 -18.88
CA LEU A 30 3.66 0.67 -17.69
C LEU A 30 3.59 1.74 -16.60
N ILE A 31 4.70 2.43 -16.31
CA ILE A 31 4.74 3.48 -15.27
C ILE A 31 3.80 4.62 -15.64
N ALA A 32 3.83 5.09 -16.89
CA ALA A 32 2.93 6.15 -17.36
C ALA A 32 1.46 5.74 -17.15
N TRP A 33 1.09 4.52 -17.55
CA TRP A 33 -0.26 4.00 -17.34
C TRP A 33 -0.63 3.88 -15.85
N LEU A 34 0.28 3.42 -14.99
CA LEU A 34 0.04 3.33 -13.53
C LEU A 34 -0.20 4.71 -12.90
N LEU A 35 0.56 5.73 -13.31
CA LEU A 35 0.36 7.10 -12.86
C LEU A 35 -1.02 7.63 -13.29
N GLU A 36 -1.48 7.31 -14.50
CA GLU A 36 -2.85 7.63 -14.95
C GLU A 36 -3.94 6.93 -14.14
N GLN A 37 -3.67 5.73 -13.60
CA GLN A 37 -4.56 5.04 -12.66
C GLN A 37 -4.54 5.64 -11.24
N GLY A 38 -3.77 6.71 -11.02
CA GLY A 38 -3.60 7.37 -9.73
C GLY A 38 -2.74 6.59 -8.75
N ILE A 39 -1.88 5.68 -9.23
CA ILE A 39 -0.80 5.09 -8.42
C ILE A 39 0.32 6.12 -8.31
N THR A 40 0.85 6.34 -7.11
CA THR A 40 1.94 7.29 -6.85
C THR A 40 3.31 6.71 -7.22
N ALA A 41 4.30 7.58 -7.47
CA ALA A 41 5.67 7.16 -7.73
C ALA A 41 6.27 6.36 -6.56
N ASP A 42 5.90 6.70 -5.32
CA ASP A 42 6.33 5.98 -4.11
C ASP A 42 5.73 4.57 -4.03
N GLU A 43 4.44 4.40 -4.34
CA GLU A 43 3.82 3.07 -4.45
C GLU A 43 4.51 2.21 -5.52
N ILE A 44 4.86 2.80 -6.67
CA ILE A 44 5.59 2.10 -7.75
C ILE A 44 6.99 1.70 -7.28
N ARG A 45 7.69 2.57 -6.55
CA ARG A 45 9.04 2.32 -6.02
C ARG A 45 9.09 1.17 -5.02
N LEU A 46 8.05 1.06 -4.18
CA LEU A 46 7.95 0.03 -3.15
C LEU A 46 7.51 -1.33 -3.70
N ALA A 47 7.00 -1.40 -4.94
CA ALA A 47 6.53 -2.63 -5.55
C ALA A 47 7.47 -3.14 -6.65
N ASN A 48 8.03 -4.35 -6.46
CA ASN A 48 8.89 -4.97 -7.46
C ASN A 48 8.46 -6.43 -7.74
N PRO A 49 7.90 -6.74 -8.94
CA PRO A 49 7.54 -5.83 -10.03
C PRO A 49 6.19 -5.09 -9.79
N PRO A 50 6.00 -3.87 -10.34
CA PRO A 50 4.81 -3.03 -10.07
C PRO A 50 3.58 -3.36 -10.94
N LEU A 51 3.63 -4.43 -11.75
CA LEU A 51 2.63 -4.74 -12.79
C LEU A 51 1.19 -4.82 -12.27
N LEU A 52 1.01 -5.29 -11.03
CA LEU A 52 -0.32 -5.58 -10.47
C LEU A 52 -0.83 -4.49 -9.52
N LEU A 53 -0.15 -3.35 -9.39
CA LEU A 53 -0.56 -2.28 -8.46
C LEU A 53 -1.97 -1.78 -8.74
N ALA A 54 -2.32 -1.53 -10.01
CA ALA A 54 -3.67 -1.12 -10.36
C ALA A 54 -4.73 -2.19 -10.01
N THR A 55 -4.39 -3.48 -10.16
CA THR A 55 -5.31 -4.58 -9.81
C THR A 55 -5.46 -4.76 -8.30
N ARG A 56 -4.44 -4.45 -7.49
CA ARG A 56 -4.53 -4.50 -6.02
C ARG A 56 -5.64 -3.60 -5.48
N ARG A 57 -5.88 -2.45 -6.12
CA ARG A 57 -7.01 -1.56 -5.79
C ARG A 57 -8.38 -2.22 -5.90
N LEU A 58 -8.53 -3.19 -6.81
CA LEU A 58 -9.79 -3.92 -6.98
C LEU A 58 -10.07 -4.93 -5.85
N ILE A 59 -9.04 -5.31 -5.07
CA ILE A 59 -9.15 -6.30 -3.99
C ILE A 59 -8.98 -5.67 -2.60
N GLY A 60 -9.09 -4.35 -2.48
CA GLY A 60 -9.17 -3.64 -1.20
C GLY A 60 -7.95 -2.81 -0.81
N ASP A 61 -6.87 -2.84 -1.59
CA ASP A 61 -5.70 -1.98 -1.36
C ASP A 61 -5.97 -0.57 -1.92
N ASP A 62 -6.40 0.37 -1.09
CA ASP A 62 -6.64 1.75 -1.49
C ASP A 62 -5.37 2.63 -1.44
N GLY A 63 -4.19 2.02 -1.27
CA GLY A 63 -2.91 2.71 -1.10
C GLY A 63 -2.72 3.34 0.28
N THR A 64 -3.69 3.21 1.19
CA THR A 64 -3.60 3.77 2.54
C THR A 64 -3.03 2.75 3.52
N TYR A 65 -1.91 3.12 4.14
CA TYR A 65 -1.26 2.35 5.19
C TYR A 65 -1.45 3.02 6.54
N VAL A 66 -1.73 2.22 7.56
CA VAL A 66 -2.03 2.66 8.92
C VAL A 66 -1.23 1.85 9.93
N SER A 67 -1.04 2.43 11.10
CA SER A 67 -0.37 1.80 12.23
C SER A 67 -1.31 0.90 13.03
N ALA A 68 -0.75 -0.04 13.80
CA ALA A 68 -1.55 -0.88 14.68
C ALA A 68 -2.28 -0.05 15.76
N ARG A 69 -1.67 1.05 16.22
CA ARG A 69 -2.29 1.99 17.16
C ARG A 69 -3.51 2.68 16.54
N GLU A 70 -3.38 3.21 15.33
CA GLU A 70 -4.50 3.86 14.64
C GLU A 70 -5.67 2.90 14.39
N ILE A 71 -5.39 1.64 14.02
CA ILE A 71 -6.43 0.62 13.84
C ILE A 71 -7.16 0.36 15.17
N SER A 72 -6.41 0.20 16.27
CA SER A 72 -6.97 -0.03 17.61
C SER A 72 -7.91 1.11 18.01
N GLU A 73 -7.48 2.36 17.83
CA GLU A 73 -8.25 3.55 18.18
C GLU A 73 -9.49 3.73 17.27
N THR A 74 -9.34 3.47 15.97
CA THR A 74 -10.41 3.67 14.98
C THR A 74 -11.53 2.63 15.12
N TYR A 75 -11.17 1.37 15.35
CA TYR A 75 -12.12 0.25 15.33
C TYR A 75 -12.45 -0.32 16.73
N GLY A 76 -11.81 0.19 17.78
CA GLY A 76 -12.09 -0.18 19.17
C GLY A 76 -11.62 -1.58 19.57
N ILE A 77 -10.69 -2.18 18.82
CA ILE A 77 -10.05 -3.45 19.19
C ILE A 77 -8.91 -3.21 20.18
N ASP A 78 -8.74 -4.09 21.17
CA ASP A 78 -7.57 -4.07 22.05
C ASP A 78 -6.27 -4.24 21.22
N LEU A 79 -5.28 -3.36 21.44
CA LEU A 79 -4.05 -3.33 20.67
C LEU A 79 -3.27 -4.66 20.76
N ALA A 80 -3.23 -5.28 21.95
CA ALA A 80 -2.50 -6.54 22.13
C ALA A 80 -3.22 -7.70 21.43
N LEU A 81 -4.56 -7.72 21.45
CA LEU A 81 -5.37 -8.66 20.68
C LEU A 81 -5.15 -8.45 19.17
N LEU A 82 -5.22 -7.22 18.68
CA LEU A 82 -4.99 -6.89 17.27
C LEU A 82 -3.63 -7.41 16.78
N GLN A 83 -2.55 -7.09 17.50
CA GLN A 83 -1.21 -7.55 17.13
C GLN A 83 -1.10 -9.08 17.14
N ARG A 84 -1.84 -9.78 18.01
CA ARG A 84 -1.89 -11.25 18.02
C ARG A 84 -2.62 -11.80 16.80
N VAL A 85 -3.74 -11.20 16.42
CA VAL A 85 -4.52 -11.59 15.24
C VAL A 85 -3.73 -11.35 13.96
N GLN A 86 -3.10 -10.18 13.82
CA GLN A 86 -2.23 -9.87 12.67
C GLN A 86 -1.10 -10.89 12.52
N ARG A 87 -0.45 -11.26 13.64
CA ARG A 87 0.55 -12.34 13.66
C ARG A 87 -0.01 -13.70 13.27
N ALA A 88 -1.22 -14.04 13.69
CA ALA A 88 -1.85 -15.33 13.40
C ALA A 88 -2.24 -15.47 11.92
N ILE A 89 -2.66 -14.39 11.27
CA ILE A 89 -3.04 -14.36 9.84
C ILE A 89 -1.80 -14.32 8.93
N GLY A 90 -0.61 -14.03 9.49
CA GLY A 90 0.65 -13.96 8.75
C GLY A 90 0.92 -12.60 8.12
N LEU A 91 0.29 -11.53 8.63
CA LEU A 91 0.59 -10.16 8.21
C LEU A 91 1.98 -9.72 8.69
N ALA A 92 2.47 -8.62 8.13
CA ALA A 92 3.78 -8.05 8.45
C ALA A 92 3.96 -7.91 9.97
N ARG A 93 5.05 -8.48 10.48
CA ARG A 93 5.42 -8.34 11.89
C ARG A 93 6.16 -7.03 12.06
N VAL A 94 5.55 -6.09 12.76
CA VAL A 94 6.19 -4.84 13.15
C VAL A 94 6.06 -4.67 14.65
N ASP A 95 7.21 -4.56 15.32
CA ASP A 95 7.27 -4.46 16.78
C ASP A 95 6.87 -3.04 17.26
N ASP A 96 7.05 -2.03 16.40
CA ASP A 96 6.59 -0.66 16.64
C ASP A 96 5.09 -0.51 16.30
N PRO A 97 4.20 -0.30 17.29
CA PRO A 97 2.77 -0.15 17.05
C PRO A 97 2.39 1.15 16.32
N ASP A 98 3.31 2.11 16.23
CA ASP A 98 3.11 3.43 15.61
C ASP A 98 3.59 3.47 14.14
N ALA A 99 4.17 2.37 13.64
CA ALA A 99 4.61 2.26 12.26
C ALA A 99 3.43 2.02 11.30
N ALA A 100 3.23 2.93 10.34
CA ALA A 100 2.17 2.85 9.34
C ALA A 100 2.51 1.87 8.19
N VAL A 101 2.36 0.57 8.47
CA VAL A 101 2.79 -0.53 7.59
C VAL A 101 1.68 -1.50 7.21
N HIS A 102 0.51 -1.39 7.83
CA HIS A 102 -0.61 -2.27 7.53
C HIS A 102 -1.53 -1.62 6.51
N MET A 103 -1.95 -2.35 5.48
CA MET A 103 -3.03 -1.88 4.61
C MET A 103 -4.28 -1.62 5.47
N ARG A 104 -4.95 -0.50 5.24
CA ARG A 104 -6.14 -0.12 6.00
C ARG A 104 -7.20 -1.22 6.00
N ALA A 105 -7.42 -1.86 4.85
CA ALA A 105 -8.36 -2.98 4.72
C ALA A 105 -8.00 -4.20 5.58
N ASP A 106 -6.71 -4.54 5.69
CA ASP A 106 -6.25 -5.64 6.54
C ASP A 106 -6.47 -5.32 8.03
N GLY A 107 -6.24 -4.07 8.42
CA GLY A 107 -6.50 -3.59 9.78
C GLY A 107 -7.97 -3.69 10.17
N GLU A 108 -8.87 -3.24 9.28
CA GLU A 108 -10.32 -3.36 9.45
C GLU A 108 -10.78 -4.82 9.59
N ALA A 109 -10.26 -5.71 8.74
CA ALA A 109 -10.56 -7.12 8.80
C ALA A 109 -10.12 -7.75 10.14
N ALA A 110 -8.89 -7.45 10.58
CA ALA A 110 -8.35 -7.96 11.84
C ALA A 110 -9.13 -7.45 13.06
N ALA A 111 -9.63 -6.20 13.02
CA ALA A 111 -10.40 -5.60 14.10
C ALA A 111 -11.73 -6.33 14.39
N THR A 112 -12.27 -7.06 13.40
CA THR A 112 -13.51 -7.85 13.57
C THR A 112 -13.37 -8.94 14.65
N ALA A 113 -12.15 -9.38 14.96
CA ALA A 113 -11.88 -10.36 16.01
C ALA A 113 -12.37 -9.91 17.41
N GLN A 114 -12.38 -8.61 17.67
CA GLN A 114 -12.85 -8.03 18.94
C GLN A 114 -14.28 -8.48 19.28
N ARG A 115 -15.18 -8.47 18.29
CA ARG A 115 -16.59 -8.83 18.48
C ARG A 115 -16.77 -10.28 18.91
N PHE A 116 -15.92 -11.19 18.45
CA PHE A 116 -15.97 -12.58 18.86
C PHE A 116 -15.56 -12.74 20.33
N VAL A 117 -14.58 -11.98 20.81
CA VAL A 117 -14.17 -11.98 22.22
C VAL A 117 -15.29 -11.45 23.13
N GLU A 118 -16.02 -10.42 22.67
CA GLU A 118 -17.12 -9.81 23.42
C GLU A 118 -18.35 -10.74 23.59
N LEU A 119 -18.53 -11.70 22.69
CA LEU A 119 -19.64 -12.65 22.73
C LEU A 119 -19.38 -13.88 23.63
N GLY A 120 -18.13 -14.06 24.10
CA GLY A 120 -17.70 -15.22 24.89
C GLY A 120 -17.38 -16.45 24.07
#